data_AF-A0A973R5L0-F1
#
_entry.id   AF-A0A973R5L0-F1
#
_cell.length_a   1.000
_cell.length_b   1.000
_cell.length_c   1.000
_cell.angle_alpha   90.00
_cell.angle_beta   90.00
_cell.angle_gamma   90.00
#
_symmetry.space_group_name_H-M   'P 1'
#
loop_
_entity.id
_entity.type
_entity.pdbx_description
1 polymer ?
#
loop_
_entity_poly.entity_id
_entity_poly.type
_entity_poly.pdbx_seq_one_letter_code
_entity_poly.pdbx_strand_id
1 'polypeptide(L)' 'MALTQEEILSDLAEIVEEVAGVDKEDVQLDKSFTGDLDVDSLTMVEVVVAAEEKFGVKIPDDAV' A
#
# COMPACT_ATOMS: atom_id res chain seq x y z
N MET A 1 -4.33 -15.25 14.15
CA MET A 1 -4.64 -13.94 14.73
C MET A 1 -4.87 -13.02 13.54
N ALA A 2 -6.05 -12.42 13.41
CA ALA A 2 -6.32 -11.52 12.30
C ALA A 2 -5.50 -10.24 12.52
N LEU A 3 -4.71 -9.84 11.53
CA LEU A 3 -4.06 -8.53 11.52
C LEU A 3 -5.18 -7.49 11.55
N THR A 4 -5.11 -6.54 12.48
CA THR A 4 -6.11 -5.47 12.55
C THR A 4 -5.88 -4.51 11.41
N GLN A 5 -6.94 -3.82 10.98
CA GLN A 5 -6.86 -2.85 9.89
C GLN A 5 -5.81 -1.76 10.18
N GLU A 6 -5.63 -1.37 11.44
CA GLU A 6 -4.61 -0.40 11.86
C GLU A 6 -3.18 -0.92 11.66
N GLU A 7 -2.92 -2.19 11.96
CA GLU A 7 -1.58 -2.79 11.72
C GLU A 7 -1.30 -2.87 10.22
N ILE A 8 -2.29 -3.32 9.43
CA ILE A 8 -2.14 -3.40 7.97
C ILE A 8 -1.86 -2.03 7.36
N LEU A 9 -2.59 -1.01 7.80
CA LEU A 9 -2.46 0.34 7.28
C LEU A 9 -1.10 0.94 7.67
N SER A 10 -0.63 0.71 8.91
CA SER A 10 0.69 1.18 9.35
C SER A 10 1.83 0.49 8.60
N ASP A 11 1.78 -0.83 8.46
CA ASP A 11 2.78 -1.62 7.73
C ASP A 11 2.76 -1.32 6.22
N LEU A 12 1.58 -1.10 5.63
CA LEU A 12 1.43 -0.69 4.22
C LEU A 12 1.98 0.73 4.03
N ALA A 13 1.69 1.64 4.95
CA ALA A 13 2.19 3.01 4.90
C ALA A 13 3.71 3.08 4.97
N GLU A 14 4.37 2.24 5.77
CA GLU A 14 5.83 2.10 5.76
C GLU A 14 6.36 1.60 4.41
N ILE A 15 5.73 0.59 3.81
CA ILE A 15 6.12 0.09 2.48
C ILE A 15 5.97 1.19 1.43
N VAL A 16 4.86 1.92 1.46
CA VAL A 16 4.58 3.01 0.51
C VAL A 16 5.56 4.17 0.73
N GLU A 17 5.94 4.49 1.96
CA GLU A 17 6.98 5.49 2.26
C GLU A 17 8.34 5.06 1.67
N GLU A 18 8.75 3.81 1.88
CA GLU A 18 10.05 3.32 1.39
C GLU A 18 10.09 3.16 -0.14
N VAL A 19 9.00 2.70 -0.75
CA VAL A 19 8.95 2.37 -2.19
C VAL A 19 8.49 3.57 -3.02
N ALA A 20 7.47 4.29 -2.57
CA ALA A 20 6.89 5.42 -3.29
C ALA A 20 7.34 6.80 -2.78
N GLY A 21 7.97 6.88 -1.61
CA GLY A 21 8.39 8.17 -1.04
C GLY A 21 7.21 9.04 -0.57
N VAL A 22 6.06 8.42 -0.31
CA VAL A 22 4.85 9.11 0.15
C VAL A 22 4.77 9.03 1.66
N ASP A 23 4.43 10.13 2.31
CA ASP A 23 4.28 10.15 3.76
C ASP A 23 3.19 9.17 4.22
N LYS A 24 3.51 8.40 5.27
CA LYS A 24 2.55 7.52 5.94
C LYS A 24 1.29 8.22 6.44
N GLU A 25 1.37 9.54 6.64
CA GLU A 25 0.25 10.39 7.04
C GLU A 25 -0.76 10.60 5.89
N ASP A 26 -0.26 10.57 4.65
CA ASP A 26 -1.05 10.69 3.42
C ASP A 26 -1.61 9.34 2.96
N VAL A 27 -1.06 8.22 3.42
CA VAL A 27 -1.58 6.87 3.16
C VAL A 27 -2.84 6.64 4.00
N GLN A 28 -4.00 6.99 3.44
CA GLN A 28 -5.31 6.76 4.06
C GLN A 28 -6.21 5.88 3.17
N LEU A 29 -7.18 5.20 3.77
CA LEU A 29 -8.17 4.37 3.06
C LEU A 29 -9.04 5.14 2.05
N ASP A 30 -9.14 6.46 2.21
CA ASP A 30 -9.92 7.34 1.35
C ASP A 30 -9.09 7.93 0.19
N LYS A 31 -7.77 7.69 0.19
CA LYS A 31 -6.81 8.24 -0.77
C LYS A 31 -6.53 7.23 -1.89
N SER A 32 -6.41 7.73 -3.13
CA SER A 32 -5.97 6.91 -4.27
C SER A 32 -4.46 7.02 -4.47
N PHE A 33 -3.79 5.86 -4.60
CA PHE A 33 -2.36 5.78 -4.91
C PHE A 33 -1.98 6.55 -6.18
N THR A 34 -2.70 6.32 -7.28
CA THR A 34 -2.40 6.94 -8.58
C THR A 34 -2.94 8.36 -8.74
N GLY A 35 -3.92 8.77 -7.92
CA GLY A 35 -4.64 10.02 -8.10
C GLY A 35 -4.32 11.11 -7.07
N ASP A 36 -4.14 10.72 -5.80
CA ASP A 36 -3.92 11.64 -4.68
C ASP A 36 -2.47 11.60 -4.20
N LEU A 37 -1.87 10.41 -4.23
CA LEU A 37 -0.50 10.17 -3.76
C LEU A 37 0.53 10.26 -4.91
N ASP A 38 0.08 10.52 -6.15
CA ASP A 38 0.90 10.60 -7.36
C ASP A 38 1.88 9.42 -7.50
N VAL A 39 1.46 8.24 -7.03
CA VAL A 39 2.27 7.03 -7.09
C VAL A 39 2.25 6.51 -8.52
N ASP A 40 3.44 6.39 -9.09
CA ASP A 40 3.64 5.77 -10.39
C ASP A 40 3.07 4.35 -10.41
N SER A 41 2.46 3.96 -11.53
CA SER A 41 1.84 2.64 -11.67
C SER A 41 2.83 1.47 -11.50
N LEU A 42 4.12 1.69 -11.79
CA LEU A 42 5.18 0.72 -11.50
C LEU A 42 5.44 0.58 -9.99
N THR A 43 5.54 1.70 -9.30
CA THR A 43 5.74 1.77 -7.85
C THR A 43 4.56 1.17 -7.10
N MET A 44 3.33 1.38 -7.58
CA MET A 44 2.13 0.76 -7.02
C MET A 44 2.20 -0.78 -7.07
N VAL A 45 2.69 -1.36 -8.17
CA VAL A 45 2.87 -2.81 -8.29
C VAL A 45 3.92 -3.32 -7.31
N GLU A 46 5.04 -2.61 -7.13
CA GLU A 46 6.07 -2.98 -6.15
C GLU A 46 5.55 -2.94 -4.71
N VAL A 47 4.79 -1.91 -4.34
CA VAL A 47 4.13 -1.80 -3.03
C VAL A 47 3.17 -2.97 -2.80
N VAL A 48 2.32 -3.27 -3.79
CA VAL A 48 1.33 -4.35 -3.69
C VAL A 48 2.02 -5.70 -3.51
N VAL A 49 3.05 -6.00 -4.30
CA VAL A 49 3.81 -7.26 -4.18
C VAL A 49 4.51 -7.37 -2.83
N ALA A 50 5.13 -6.29 -2.35
CA ALA A 50 5.77 -6.27 -1.03
C ALA A 50 4.75 -6.47 0.10
N ALA A 51 3.56 -5.88 -0.02
CA ALA A 51 2.47 -6.08 0.92
C ALA A 51 1.92 -7.52 0.85
N GLU A 52 1.69 -8.07 -0.34
CA GLU A 52 1.24 -9.46 -0.54
C GLU A 52 2.21 -10.46 0.13
N GLU A 53 3.52 -10.28 -0.04
CA GLU A 53 4.53 -11.14 0.60
C GLU A 53 4.57 -10.95 2.12
N LYS A 54 4.48 -9.71 2.61
CA LYS A 54 4.54 -9.40 4.05
C LYS A 54 3.30 -9.90 4.80
N PHE A 55 2.12 -9.72 4.23
CA PHE A 55 0.85 -10.11 4.84
C PHE A 55 0.40 -11.53 4.46
N GLY A 56 1.05 -12.15 3.46
CA GLY A 56 0.63 -13.45 2.92
C GLY A 56 -0.75 -13.42 2.28
N VAL A 57 -1.15 -12.26 1.75
CA VAL A 57 -2.45 -12.05 1.10
C VAL A 57 -2.28 -11.97 -0.41
N LYS A 58 -3.37 -12.17 -1.15
CA LYS A 58 -3.41 -11.97 -2.60
C LYS A 58 -4.36 -10.84 -2.94
N ILE A 59 -3.84 -9.72 -3.43
CA ILE A 59 -4.60 -8.58 -3.91
C ILE A 59 -4.89 -8.83 -5.39
N PRO A 60 -6.16 -9.02 -5.79
CA PRO A 60 -6.49 -9.22 -7.20
C PRO A 60 -6.21 -7.96 -8.02
N ASP A 61 -5.41 -8.11 -9.09
CA ASP A 61 -5.10 -7.07 -10.10
C ASP A 61 -6.33 -6.36 -10.72
N ASP A 62 -7.54 -6.93 -10.57
CA ASP A 62 -8.78 -6.38 -11.15
C ASP A 62 -9.24 -5.07 -10.47
N ALA A 63 -8.58 -4.68 -9.36
CA ALA A 63 -8.86 -3.46 -8.60
C ALA A 63 -7.75 -2.40 -8.68
N VAL A 64 -6.75 -2.59 -9.54
CA VAL A 64 -5.66 -1.61 -9.81
C VAL A 64 -6.10 -0.55 -10.81
#